data_AF-A0A0G0Z0S7-F1
#
_entry.id   AF-A0A0G0Z0S7-F1
#
_cell.length_a   1.000
_cell.length_b   1.000
_cell.length_c   1.000
_cell.angle_alpha   90.00
_cell.angle_beta   90.00
_cell.angle_gamma   90.00
#
_symmetry.space_group_name_H-M   'P 1'
#
loop_
_entity.id
_entity.type
_entity.pdbx_description
1 polymer ?
#
loop_
_entity_poly.entity_id
_entity_poly.type
_entity_poly.pdbx_seq_one_letter_code
_entity_poly.pdbx_strand_id
1 'polypeptide(L)'
;MAGVIAFGALKKSWLKLVPYFLISAGWFLINFFKLELRAASLQQDFYQNQSGAHPLFQIPVSISYYLQLIFWPDKLSLYQTEMFFSSTEYWLRFGITVLLLAIIIFTFIKILIKKASQLERQIFFWLSFFIITVLPTLLAFGLAWVVAERYAYLAGLGIMVSFVLLWHGLNEKFYETKKMYWLIGILIILALGARTITRNRDWKNQDTLWLATVKVAPSGHVIHNNLGDMYGRWQQYDKSIAEYKTAIVIQPNYADAMHNLANTYLEIGNVEQAIYWYAQAIKYGPHLWQSYQNLGAIYYQLKH
;
A
#
# COMPACT_ATOMS: atom_id res chain seq x y z
N MET A 1 31.37 -1.92 -19.08
CA MET A 1 31.78 -2.16 -17.68
C MET A 1 30.78 -3.04 -16.91
N ALA A 2 29.46 -2.89 -17.12
CA ALA A 2 28.42 -3.70 -16.45
C ALA A 2 28.51 -5.22 -16.71
N GLY A 3 28.89 -5.64 -17.93
CA GLY A 3 28.98 -7.08 -18.28
C GLY A 3 30.05 -7.86 -17.49
N VAL A 4 31.15 -7.23 -17.08
CA VAL A 4 32.23 -7.93 -16.35
C VAL A 4 31.84 -8.23 -14.90
N ILE A 5 30.99 -7.39 -14.29
CA ILE A 5 30.49 -7.58 -12.93
C ILE A 5 29.37 -8.62 -12.92
N ALA A 6 28.50 -8.62 -13.93
CA ALA A 6 27.34 -9.51 -14.03
C ALA A 6 27.70 -10.97 -14.38
N PHE A 7 28.76 -11.21 -15.16
CA PHE A 7 29.06 -12.55 -15.72
C PHE A 7 30.33 -13.21 -15.13
N GLY A 8 30.48 -13.20 -13.80
CA GLY A 8 31.34 -14.18 -13.11
C GLY A 8 32.68 -13.69 -12.53
N ALA A 9 33.00 -12.39 -12.61
CA ALA A 9 34.21 -11.83 -11.99
C ALA A 9 33.96 -11.08 -10.67
N LEU A 10 32.86 -11.38 -9.95
CA LEU A 10 32.49 -10.69 -8.71
C LEU A 10 33.63 -10.70 -7.68
N LYS A 11 34.29 -11.85 -7.48
CA LYS A 11 35.47 -11.97 -6.58
C LYS A 11 36.65 -11.09 -7.01
N LYS A 12 36.80 -10.80 -8.30
CA LYS A 12 37.87 -9.93 -8.82
C LYS A 12 37.50 -8.45 -8.83
N SER A 13 36.20 -8.14 -8.76
CA SER A 13 35.67 -6.77 -8.93
C SER A 13 34.92 -6.23 -7.71
N TRP A 14 34.87 -6.96 -6.59
CA TRP A 14 34.08 -6.59 -5.41
C TRP A 14 34.48 -5.24 -4.82
N LEU A 15 35.76 -4.86 -4.89
CA LEU A 15 36.24 -3.54 -4.47
C LEU A 15 35.55 -2.39 -5.24
N LYS A 16 35.14 -2.62 -6.50
CA LYS A 16 34.38 -1.64 -7.28
C LYS A 16 32.95 -1.46 -6.78
N LEU A 17 32.44 -2.42 -6.00
CA LEU A 17 31.11 -2.36 -5.39
C LEU A 17 31.13 -1.68 -4.02
N VAL A 18 32.30 -1.61 -3.36
CA VAL A 18 32.47 -1.02 -2.02
C VAL A 18 31.89 0.40 -1.92
N PRO A 19 32.13 1.33 -2.87
CA PRO A 19 31.55 2.67 -2.80
C PRO A 19 30.01 2.66 -2.72
N TYR A 20 29.34 1.76 -3.44
CA TYR A 20 27.88 1.64 -3.43
C TYR A 20 27.36 1.13 -2.09
N PHE A 21 28.06 0.16 -1.48
CA PHE A 21 27.73 -0.33 -0.14
C PHE A 21 27.97 0.73 0.93
N LEU A 22 29.06 1.50 0.84
CA LEU A 22 29.35 2.60 1.76
C LEU A 22 28.31 3.73 1.66
N ILE A 23 27.94 4.13 0.43
CA ILE A 23 26.87 5.12 0.21
C ILE A 23 25.54 4.61 0.78
N SER A 24 25.20 3.35 0.51
CA SER A 24 23.96 2.74 1.01
C SER A 24 23.95 2.63 2.55
N ALA A 25 25.08 2.26 3.16
CA ALA A 25 25.23 2.19 4.60
C ALA A 25 25.16 3.58 5.25
N GLY A 26 25.82 4.59 4.65
CA GLY A 26 25.73 5.98 5.11
C GLY A 26 24.31 6.52 5.03
N TRP A 27 23.61 6.27 3.92
CA TRP A 27 22.19 6.64 3.75
C TRP A 27 21.31 5.93 4.79
N PHE A 28 21.53 4.64 5.01
CA PHE A 28 20.82 3.88 6.04
C PHE A 28 21.03 4.48 7.43
N LEU A 29 22.27 4.77 7.83
CA LEU A 29 22.59 5.36 9.13
C LEU A 29 21.90 6.72 9.32
N ILE A 30 21.95 7.61 8.33
CA ILE A 30 21.27 8.91 8.38
C ILE A 30 19.76 8.75 8.61
N ASN A 31 19.13 7.78 7.96
CA ASN A 31 17.69 7.54 8.10
C ASN A 31 17.35 6.80 9.40
N PHE A 32 18.21 5.90 9.86
CA PHE A 32 18.05 5.14 11.08
C PHE A 32 17.95 6.06 12.30
N PHE A 33 18.85 7.05 12.40
CA PHE A 33 18.80 8.03 13.51
C PHE A 33 17.66 9.05 13.40
N LYS A 34 17.00 9.16 12.23
CA LYS A 34 15.80 10.01 12.06
C LYS A 34 14.49 9.28 12.28
N LEU A 35 14.53 7.99 12.62
CA LEU A 35 13.34 7.14 12.68
C LEU A 35 12.37 7.59 13.78
N GLU A 36 12.87 8.02 14.94
CA GLU A 36 12.05 8.54 16.04
C GLU A 36 11.35 9.85 15.66
N LEU A 37 12.09 10.81 15.08
CA LEU A 37 11.52 12.08 14.61
C LEU A 37 10.43 11.84 13.55
N ARG A 38 10.68 10.89 12.63
CA ARG A 38 9.70 10.50 11.62
C ARG A 38 8.48 9.82 12.24
N ALA A 39 8.66 8.98 13.25
CA ALA A 39 7.54 8.36 13.95
C ALA A 39 6.67 9.42 14.65
N ALA A 40 7.31 10.39 15.32
CA ALA A 40 6.62 11.51 15.95
C ALA A 40 5.83 12.35 14.93
N SER A 41 6.43 12.69 13.78
CA SER A 41 5.74 13.46 12.73
C SER A 41 4.58 12.67 12.12
N LEU A 42 4.71 11.36 11.92
CA LEU A 42 3.61 10.52 11.43
C LEU A 42 2.44 10.46 12.41
N GLN A 43 2.72 10.41 13.71
CA GLN A 43 1.68 10.41 14.72
C GLN A 43 1.00 11.77 14.85
N GLN A 44 1.76 12.85 14.79
CA GLN A 44 1.25 14.21 14.99
C GLN A 44 0.55 14.78 13.75
N ASP A 45 1.15 14.64 12.57
CA ASP A 45 0.68 15.32 11.36
C ASP A 45 -0.24 14.43 10.52
N PHE A 46 -0.12 13.10 10.66
CA PHE A 46 -0.87 12.13 9.86
C PHE A 46 -1.75 11.20 10.69
N TYR A 47 -1.82 11.42 12.01
CA TYR A 47 -2.63 10.63 12.95
C TYR A 47 -2.33 9.12 12.87
N GLN A 48 -1.09 8.76 12.49
CA GLN A 48 -0.65 7.38 12.34
C GLN A 48 -0.04 6.89 13.65
N ASN A 49 -0.76 6.02 14.34
CA ASN A 49 -0.22 5.29 15.47
C ASN A 49 0.63 4.11 14.99
N GLN A 50 1.65 3.75 15.78
CA GLN A 50 2.42 2.52 15.52
C GLN A 50 1.47 1.31 15.53
N SER A 51 1.43 0.57 14.43
CA SER A 51 0.64 -0.66 14.35
C SER A 51 1.31 -1.75 15.21
N GLY A 52 0.54 -2.42 16.05
CA GLY A 52 1.02 -3.55 16.88
C GLY A 52 1.10 -4.90 16.15
N ALA A 53 0.90 -4.94 14.82
CA ALA A 53 0.96 -6.20 14.09
C ALA A 53 2.39 -6.74 14.05
N HIS A 54 2.60 -7.92 14.64
CA HIS A 54 3.92 -8.52 14.71
C HIS A 54 4.41 -8.91 13.29
N PRO A 55 5.67 -8.65 12.91
CA PRO A 55 6.17 -8.82 11.54
C PRO A 55 5.97 -10.23 10.97
N LEU A 56 6.01 -11.24 11.84
CA LEU A 56 5.78 -12.64 11.46
C LEU A 56 4.36 -12.91 10.93
N PHE A 57 3.37 -12.11 11.31
CA PHE A 57 2.02 -12.19 10.73
C PHE A 57 1.91 -11.30 9.48
N GLN A 58 2.52 -10.12 9.53
CA GLN A 58 2.41 -9.12 8.48
C GLN A 58 3.12 -9.53 7.17
N ILE A 59 4.38 -9.97 7.27
CA ILE A 59 5.22 -10.24 6.10
C ILE A 59 4.64 -11.33 5.18
N PRO A 60 4.20 -12.50 5.71
CA PRO A 60 3.62 -13.55 4.87
C PRO A 60 2.34 -13.12 4.17
N VAL A 61 1.56 -12.27 4.84
CA VAL A 61 0.35 -11.69 4.30
C VAL A 61 0.67 -10.69 3.19
N SER A 62 1.61 -9.76 3.39
CA SER A 62 2.00 -8.77 2.37
C SER A 62 2.52 -9.46 1.11
N ILE A 63 3.43 -10.43 1.25
CA ILE A 63 4.03 -11.14 0.11
C ILE A 63 2.95 -11.85 -0.72
N SER A 64 2.10 -12.65 -0.07
CA SER A 64 1.04 -13.39 -0.75
C SER A 64 -0.04 -12.46 -1.32
N TYR A 65 -0.31 -11.32 -0.68
CA TYR A 65 -1.24 -10.32 -1.20
C TYR A 65 -0.68 -9.62 -2.45
N TYR A 66 0.61 -9.28 -2.51
CA TYR A 66 1.23 -8.80 -3.75
C TYR A 66 1.15 -9.84 -4.88
N LEU A 67 1.39 -11.12 -4.59
CA LEU A 67 1.19 -12.19 -5.58
C LEU A 67 -0.25 -12.24 -6.08
N GLN A 68 -1.23 -12.15 -5.17
CA GLN A 68 -2.64 -12.06 -5.55
C GLN A 68 -2.88 -10.86 -6.47
N LEU A 69 -2.40 -9.67 -6.14
CA LEU A 69 -2.60 -8.48 -6.98
C LEU A 69 -1.99 -8.63 -8.38
N ILE A 70 -0.85 -9.32 -8.49
CA ILE A 70 -0.16 -9.55 -9.76
C ILE A 70 -0.98 -10.46 -10.70
N PHE A 71 -1.64 -11.49 -10.15
CA PHE A 71 -2.43 -12.45 -10.96
C PHE A 71 -3.91 -12.08 -11.08
N TRP A 72 -4.49 -11.53 -10.02
CA TRP A 72 -5.89 -11.14 -9.92
C TRP A 72 -6.04 -9.86 -9.07
N PRO A 73 -5.94 -8.68 -9.69
CA PRO A 73 -6.01 -7.40 -8.98
C PRO A 73 -7.44 -7.15 -8.47
N ASP A 74 -7.68 -7.54 -7.22
CA ASP A 74 -8.96 -7.41 -6.52
C ASP A 74 -8.87 -6.66 -5.20
N LYS A 75 -9.98 -6.02 -4.84
CA LYS A 75 -10.10 -5.14 -3.67
C LYS A 75 -9.01 -4.06 -3.66
N LEU A 76 -8.84 -3.41 -4.82
CA LEU A 76 -7.89 -2.32 -4.95
C LEU A 76 -8.41 -1.07 -4.24
N SER A 77 -7.55 -0.38 -3.49
CA SER A 77 -7.91 0.79 -2.69
C SER A 77 -6.83 1.86 -2.75
N LEU A 78 -7.23 3.13 -2.70
CA LEU A 78 -6.28 4.24 -2.54
C LEU A 78 -5.55 4.13 -1.19
N TYR A 79 -6.28 3.69 -0.16
CA TYR A 79 -5.81 3.57 1.21
C TYR A 79 -6.14 2.18 1.76
N GLN A 80 -5.10 1.37 1.96
CA GLN A 80 -5.20 0.03 2.54
C GLN A 80 -5.06 0.10 4.07
N THR A 81 -6.06 0.69 4.73
CA THR A 81 -6.08 0.78 6.21
C THR A 81 -6.35 -0.56 6.87
N GLU A 82 -6.93 -1.51 6.13
CA GLU A 82 -7.38 -2.78 6.66
C GLU A 82 -6.90 -3.94 5.83
N MET A 83 -6.39 -4.94 6.54
CA MET A 83 -6.05 -6.24 6.01
C MET A 83 -6.52 -7.29 7.00
N PHE A 84 -7.83 -7.42 7.10
CA PHE A 84 -8.47 -8.45 7.89
C PHE A 84 -8.54 -9.74 7.06
N PHE A 85 -7.91 -10.78 7.58
CA PHE A 85 -7.97 -12.11 7.01
C PHE A 85 -8.63 -13.02 8.03
N SER A 86 -9.56 -13.85 7.56
CA SER A 86 -10.02 -14.98 8.37
C SER A 86 -8.81 -15.87 8.74
N SER A 87 -8.90 -16.63 9.83
CA SER A 87 -7.83 -17.56 10.22
C SER A 87 -7.45 -18.50 9.07
N THR A 88 -8.43 -18.99 8.32
CA THR A 88 -8.21 -19.84 7.14
C THR A 88 -7.45 -19.11 6.04
N GLU A 89 -7.87 -17.88 5.71
CA GLU A 89 -7.22 -17.07 4.68
C GLU A 89 -5.78 -16.71 5.07
N TYR A 90 -5.55 -16.40 6.35
CA TYR A 90 -4.21 -16.18 6.88
C TYR A 90 -3.30 -17.40 6.66
N TRP A 91 -3.76 -18.60 7.05
CA TRP A 91 -2.94 -19.82 6.90
C TRP A 91 -2.67 -20.18 5.43
N LEU A 92 -3.64 -19.94 4.54
CA LEU A 92 -3.43 -20.10 3.10
C LEU A 92 -2.36 -19.13 2.58
N ARG A 93 -2.46 -17.85 2.95
CA ARG A 93 -1.48 -16.80 2.61
C ARG A 93 -0.10 -17.11 3.15
N PHE A 94 -0.02 -17.57 4.39
CA PHE A 94 1.21 -18.01 5.02
C PHE A 94 1.83 -19.18 4.24
N GLY A 95 1.03 -20.20 3.90
CA GLY A 95 1.46 -21.35 3.10
C GLY A 95 2.01 -20.95 1.73
N ILE A 96 1.35 -20.02 1.03
CA ILE A 96 1.82 -19.49 -0.27
C ILE A 96 3.19 -18.83 -0.12
N THR A 97 3.38 -18.01 0.91
CA THR A 97 4.67 -17.36 1.17
C THR A 97 5.75 -18.37 1.52
N VAL A 98 5.47 -19.34 2.39
CA VAL A 98 6.43 -20.41 2.74
C VAL A 98 6.82 -21.20 1.50
N LEU A 99 5.87 -21.53 0.62
CA LEU A 99 6.16 -22.23 -0.63
C LEU A 99 7.08 -21.41 -1.55
N LEU A 100 6.80 -20.11 -1.72
CA LEU A 100 7.64 -19.22 -2.51
C LEU A 100 9.07 -19.18 -1.95
N LEU A 101 9.21 -18.97 -0.64
CA LEU A 101 10.52 -18.92 0.02
C LEU A 101 11.25 -20.26 -0.07
N ALA A 102 10.54 -21.38 0.07
CA ALA A 102 11.11 -22.71 -0.09
C ALA A 102 11.67 -22.93 -1.51
N ILE A 103 10.97 -22.48 -2.55
CA ILE A 103 11.46 -22.54 -3.95
C ILE A 103 12.73 -21.71 -4.11
N ILE A 104 12.77 -20.49 -3.56
CA ILE A 104 13.96 -19.62 -3.61
C ILE A 104 15.13 -20.27 -2.87
N ILE A 105 14.92 -20.78 -1.66
CA ILE A 105 15.96 -21.43 -0.85
C ILE A 105 16.46 -22.71 -1.53
N PHE A 106 15.56 -23.54 -2.04
CA PHE A 106 15.92 -24.78 -2.74
C PHE A 106 16.77 -24.50 -3.98
N THR A 107 16.35 -23.55 -4.81
CA THR A 107 17.12 -23.14 -5.99
C THR A 107 18.46 -22.52 -5.62
N PHE A 108 18.52 -21.72 -4.54
CA PHE A 108 19.78 -21.19 -4.00
C PHE A 108 20.74 -22.31 -3.57
N ILE A 109 20.27 -23.30 -2.81
CA ILE A 109 21.10 -24.45 -2.40
C ILE A 109 21.64 -25.18 -3.63
N LYS A 110 20.80 -25.43 -4.65
CA LYS A 110 21.24 -26.02 -5.93
C LYS A 110 22.33 -25.20 -6.62
N ILE A 111 22.26 -23.87 -6.55
CA ILE A 111 23.27 -22.96 -7.10
C ILE A 111 24.59 -23.13 -6.35
N LEU A 112 24.56 -23.17 -5.01
CA LEU A 112 25.75 -23.33 -4.17
C LEU A 112 26.49 -24.65 -4.44
N ILE A 113 25.74 -25.76 -4.55
CA ILE A 113 26.31 -27.08 -4.88
C ILE A 113 26.60 -27.27 -6.38
N LYS A 114 26.50 -26.18 -7.18
CA LYS A 114 26.74 -26.17 -8.64
C LYS A 114 25.88 -27.14 -9.45
N LYS A 115 24.71 -27.56 -8.94
CA LYS A 115 23.75 -28.44 -9.62
C LYS A 115 22.57 -27.71 -10.28
N ALA A 116 22.51 -26.38 -10.16
CA ALA A 116 21.44 -25.59 -10.78
C ALA A 116 21.64 -25.40 -12.29
N SER A 117 20.58 -25.66 -13.06
CA SER A 117 20.51 -25.37 -14.50
C SER A 117 20.50 -23.85 -14.77
N GLN A 118 20.70 -23.45 -16.04
CA GLN A 118 20.60 -22.04 -16.42
C GLN A 118 19.21 -21.46 -16.16
N LEU A 119 18.16 -22.23 -16.45
CA LEU A 119 16.78 -21.86 -16.18
C LEU A 119 16.54 -21.64 -14.68
N GLU A 120 17.02 -22.55 -13.83
CA GLU A 120 16.87 -22.43 -12.37
C GLU A 120 17.60 -21.21 -11.81
N ARG A 121 18.76 -20.86 -12.37
CA ARG A 121 19.50 -19.63 -12.01
C ARG A 121 18.73 -18.36 -12.37
N GLN A 122 18.09 -18.35 -13.53
CA GLN A 122 17.25 -17.22 -13.96
C GLN A 122 15.99 -17.10 -13.10
N ILE A 123 15.31 -18.21 -12.80
CA ILE A 123 14.14 -18.23 -11.92
C ILE A 123 14.53 -17.77 -10.51
N PHE A 124 15.63 -18.27 -9.95
CA PHE A 124 16.13 -17.82 -8.64
C PHE A 124 16.34 -16.30 -8.62
N PHE A 125 16.98 -15.74 -9.64
CA PHE A 125 17.20 -14.31 -9.75
C PHE A 125 15.87 -13.54 -9.75
N TRP A 126 14.92 -13.90 -10.59
CA TRP A 126 13.67 -13.16 -10.75
C TRP A 126 12.70 -13.30 -9.56
N LEU A 127 12.66 -14.46 -8.90
CA LEU A 127 11.92 -14.63 -7.65
C LEU A 127 12.58 -13.86 -6.49
N SER A 128 13.92 -13.82 -6.44
CA SER A 128 14.64 -13.00 -5.45
C SER A 128 14.43 -11.51 -5.70
N PHE A 129 14.40 -11.09 -6.97
CA PHE A 129 14.11 -9.72 -7.37
C PHE A 129 12.73 -9.27 -6.90
N PHE A 130 11.71 -10.14 -7.00
CA PHE A 130 10.39 -9.89 -6.41
C PHE A 130 10.48 -9.61 -4.90
N ILE A 131 11.16 -10.45 -4.12
CA ILE A 131 11.31 -10.24 -2.66
C ILE A 131 12.06 -8.94 -2.34
N ILE A 132 13.15 -8.67 -3.05
CA ILE A 132 13.99 -7.48 -2.84
C ILE A 132 13.20 -6.20 -3.13
N THR A 133 12.40 -6.18 -4.20
CA THR A 133 11.63 -4.99 -4.59
C THR A 133 10.49 -4.66 -3.63
N VAL A 134 9.90 -5.66 -2.96
CA VAL A 134 8.86 -5.43 -1.95
C VAL A 134 9.43 -5.23 -0.54
N LEU A 135 10.72 -5.48 -0.30
CA LEU A 135 11.37 -5.38 1.02
C LEU A 135 11.11 -4.05 1.75
N PRO A 136 11.09 -2.87 1.09
CA PRO A 136 10.77 -1.60 1.76
C PRO A 136 9.35 -1.54 2.34
N THR A 137 8.45 -2.43 1.91
CA THR A 137 7.08 -2.54 2.44
C THR A 137 6.93 -3.65 3.49
N LEU A 138 7.94 -4.51 3.63
CA LEU A 138 8.01 -5.59 4.61
C LEU A 138 8.63 -5.13 5.95
N LEU A 139 8.58 -3.82 6.24
CA LEU A 139 9.21 -3.26 7.43
C LEU A 139 8.60 -3.85 8.70
N ALA A 140 9.47 -4.28 9.62
CA ALA A 140 9.08 -4.82 10.92
C ALA A 140 8.44 -3.76 11.85
N PHE A 141 8.68 -2.48 11.56
CA PHE A 141 8.09 -1.36 12.29
C PHE A 141 6.87 -0.91 11.50
N GLY A 142 5.67 -1.28 11.95
CA GLY A 142 4.39 -0.92 11.36
C GLY A 142 4.08 0.57 11.50
N LEU A 143 4.95 1.42 10.94
CA LEU A 143 4.85 2.88 10.95
C LEU A 143 3.86 3.39 9.90
N ALA A 144 3.38 2.53 8.98
CA ALA A 144 2.51 2.90 7.87
C ALA A 144 1.81 1.67 7.26
N TRP A 145 1.37 1.81 6.01
CA TRP A 145 0.71 0.81 5.18
C TRP A 145 1.52 -0.48 5.03
N VAL A 146 0.87 -1.60 5.34
CA VAL A 146 1.42 -2.95 5.23
C VAL A 146 1.62 -3.38 3.76
N VAL A 147 0.78 -2.86 2.87
CA VAL A 147 0.87 -3.01 1.41
C VAL A 147 0.57 -1.64 0.80
N ALA A 148 1.21 -1.33 -0.32
CA ALA A 148 0.70 -0.32 -1.23
C ALA A 148 0.92 -0.77 -2.68
N GLU A 149 -0.15 -0.71 -3.47
CA GLU A 149 -0.20 -1.23 -4.85
C GLU A 149 0.93 -0.70 -5.75
N ARG A 150 1.36 0.55 -5.52
CA ARG A 150 2.46 1.19 -6.27
C ARG A 150 3.80 0.44 -6.19
N TYR A 151 4.01 -0.40 -5.18
CA TYR A 151 5.23 -1.21 -5.07
C TYR A 151 5.15 -2.52 -5.86
N ALA A 152 3.95 -2.90 -6.34
CA ALA A 152 3.73 -4.13 -7.10
C ALA A 152 4.28 -4.08 -8.52
N TYR A 153 4.53 -2.90 -9.11
CA TYR A 153 4.95 -2.79 -10.52
C TYR A 153 6.28 -3.48 -10.82
N LEU A 154 7.34 -3.12 -10.08
CA LEU A 154 8.66 -3.75 -10.25
C LEU A 154 8.66 -5.19 -9.77
N ALA A 155 7.97 -5.46 -8.66
CA ALA A 155 7.81 -6.81 -8.12
C ALA A 155 7.13 -7.75 -9.14
N GLY A 156 6.11 -7.25 -9.84
CA GLY A 156 5.36 -7.94 -10.87
C GLY A 156 6.25 -8.45 -12.00
N LEU A 157 7.27 -7.69 -12.41
CA LEU A 157 8.23 -8.15 -13.41
C LEU A 157 8.94 -9.43 -13.00
N GLY A 158 9.37 -9.53 -11.74
CA GLY A 158 10.01 -10.75 -11.22
C GLY A 158 9.13 -11.98 -11.34
N ILE A 159 7.86 -11.86 -10.95
CA ILE A 159 6.90 -12.95 -11.02
C ILE A 159 6.55 -13.30 -12.47
N MET A 160 6.28 -12.31 -13.30
CA MET A 160 5.88 -12.53 -14.70
C MET A 160 7.00 -13.15 -15.53
N VAL A 161 8.25 -12.69 -15.37
CA VAL A 161 9.38 -13.32 -16.08
C VAL A 161 9.61 -14.74 -15.58
N SER A 162 9.49 -14.99 -14.27
CA SER A 162 9.61 -16.35 -13.73
C SER A 162 8.55 -17.28 -14.30
N PHE A 163 7.30 -16.80 -14.42
CA PHE A 163 6.20 -17.55 -15.04
C PHE A 163 6.48 -17.85 -16.52
N VAL A 164 6.92 -16.86 -17.31
CA VAL A 164 7.25 -17.05 -18.73
C VAL A 164 8.39 -18.04 -18.93
N LEU A 165 9.44 -17.98 -18.09
CA LEU A 165 10.57 -18.92 -18.16
C LEU A 165 10.16 -20.35 -17.83
N LEU A 166 9.36 -20.54 -16.77
CA LEU A 166 8.77 -21.83 -16.44
C LEU A 166 7.89 -22.36 -17.57
N TRP A 167 7.07 -21.49 -18.13
CA TRP A 167 6.19 -21.82 -19.24
C TRP A 167 6.96 -22.27 -20.49
N HIS A 168 8.00 -21.53 -20.87
CA HIS A 168 8.88 -21.88 -21.98
C HIS A 168 9.49 -23.28 -21.79
N GLY A 169 10.00 -23.58 -20.60
CA GLY A 169 10.58 -24.90 -20.29
C GLY A 169 9.58 -26.07 -20.36
N LEU A 170 8.29 -25.81 -20.17
CA LEU A 170 7.22 -26.83 -20.31
C LEU A 170 6.73 -26.98 -21.76
N ASN A 171 6.65 -25.88 -22.50
CA ASN A 171 6.04 -25.82 -23.83
C ASN A 171 6.87 -26.50 -24.93
N GLU A 172 8.17 -26.76 -24.69
CA GLU A 172 8.99 -27.59 -25.59
C GLU A 172 8.50 -29.05 -25.70
N LYS A 173 7.63 -29.51 -24.78
CA LYS A 173 7.22 -30.92 -24.71
C LYS A 173 5.84 -31.25 -25.30
N PHE A 174 4.99 -30.27 -25.62
CA PHE A 174 3.59 -30.56 -26.05
C PHE A 174 3.08 -29.59 -27.14
N TYR A 175 2.76 -30.09 -28.33
CA TYR A 175 2.31 -29.28 -29.47
C TYR A 175 0.78 -29.05 -29.52
N GLU A 176 -0.05 -30.06 -29.22
CA GLU A 176 -1.52 -29.93 -29.32
C GLU A 176 -2.15 -29.07 -28.20
N THR A 177 -1.52 -29.00 -27.03
CA THR A 177 -1.95 -28.12 -25.93
C THR A 177 -1.81 -26.62 -26.25
N LYS A 178 -1.08 -26.26 -27.30
CA LYS A 178 -0.81 -24.85 -27.67
C LYS A 178 -2.08 -24.05 -27.98
N LYS A 179 -3.08 -24.64 -28.65
CA LYS A 179 -4.36 -23.96 -28.94
C LYS A 179 -5.16 -23.66 -27.66
N MET A 180 -5.18 -24.59 -26.72
CA MET A 180 -5.85 -24.42 -25.43
C MET A 180 -5.21 -23.29 -24.62
N TYR A 181 -3.88 -23.15 -24.67
CA TYR A 181 -3.18 -22.06 -24.01
C TYR A 181 -3.50 -20.69 -24.58
N TRP A 182 -3.65 -20.57 -25.91
CA TRP A 182 -4.12 -19.34 -26.52
C TRP A 182 -5.52 -18.97 -26.08
N LEU A 183 -6.43 -19.95 -26.02
CA LEU A 183 -7.79 -19.72 -25.51
C LEU A 183 -7.77 -19.23 -24.05
N ILE A 184 -7.03 -19.92 -23.17
CA ILE A 184 -6.89 -19.54 -21.76
C ILE A 184 -6.28 -18.13 -21.64
N GLY A 185 -5.23 -17.84 -22.42
CA GLY A 185 -4.60 -16.52 -22.44
C GLY A 185 -5.56 -15.40 -22.86
N ILE A 186 -6.36 -15.63 -23.91
CA ILE A 186 -7.40 -14.69 -24.35
C ILE A 186 -8.44 -14.47 -23.26
N LEU A 187 -8.92 -15.53 -22.60
CA LEU A 187 -9.89 -15.42 -21.51
C LEU A 187 -9.32 -14.63 -20.33
N ILE A 188 -8.04 -14.85 -19.97
CA ILE A 188 -7.36 -14.08 -18.92
C ILE A 188 -7.26 -12.60 -19.32
N ILE A 189 -6.86 -12.30 -20.57
CA ILE A 189 -6.77 -10.92 -21.06
C ILE A 189 -8.13 -10.24 -21.02
N LEU A 190 -9.20 -10.90 -21.45
CA LEU A 190 -10.56 -10.36 -21.39
C LEU A 190 -11.01 -10.11 -19.95
N ALA A 191 -10.73 -11.06 -19.04
CA ALA A 191 -11.06 -10.92 -17.63
C ALA A 191 -10.30 -9.75 -16.97
N LEU A 192 -8.99 -9.66 -17.18
CA LEU A 192 -8.18 -8.54 -16.69
C LEU A 192 -8.56 -7.22 -17.34
N GLY A 193 -8.92 -7.21 -18.62
CA GLY A 193 -9.46 -6.05 -19.32
C GLY A 193 -10.75 -5.53 -18.69
N ALA A 194 -11.68 -6.43 -18.35
CA ALA A 194 -12.90 -6.05 -17.62
C ALA A 194 -12.60 -5.50 -16.22
N ARG A 195 -11.61 -6.06 -15.51
CA ARG A 195 -11.11 -5.53 -14.23
C ARG A 195 -10.54 -4.12 -14.39
N THR A 196 -9.72 -3.89 -15.43
CA THR A 196 -9.17 -2.56 -15.74
C THR A 196 -10.26 -1.55 -16.04
N ILE A 197 -11.27 -1.91 -16.85
CA ILE A 197 -12.41 -1.02 -17.15
C ILE A 197 -13.16 -0.66 -15.87
N THR A 198 -13.40 -1.63 -14.99
CA THR A 198 -14.06 -1.40 -13.69
C THR A 198 -13.21 -0.46 -12.84
N ARG A 199 -11.91 -0.72 -12.73
CA ARG A 199 -11.00 0.12 -11.94
C ARG A 199 -10.90 1.55 -12.47
N ASN A 200 -10.92 1.74 -13.79
CA ASN A 200 -10.92 3.08 -14.39
C ASN A 200 -12.18 3.89 -14.03
N ARG A 201 -13.30 3.24 -13.71
CA ARG A 201 -14.50 3.93 -13.21
C ARG A 201 -14.29 4.46 -11.79
N ASP A 202 -13.61 3.70 -10.93
CA ASP A 202 -13.27 4.14 -9.57
C ASP A 202 -12.37 5.38 -9.61
N TRP A 203 -11.38 5.39 -10.50
CA TRP A 203 -10.41 6.49 -10.66
C TRP A 203 -10.90 7.68 -11.46
N LYS A 204 -12.17 7.69 -11.89
CA LYS A 204 -12.71 8.75 -12.74
C LYS A 204 -12.61 10.13 -12.09
N ASN A 205 -12.88 10.22 -10.80
CA ASN A 205 -12.71 11.43 -10.00
C ASN A 205 -12.52 11.08 -8.51
N GLN A 206 -12.31 12.12 -7.69
CA GLN A 206 -12.13 11.98 -6.24
C GLN A 206 -13.34 11.28 -5.57
N ASP A 207 -14.56 11.61 -5.98
CA ASP A 207 -15.80 11.12 -5.34
C ASP A 207 -15.95 9.60 -5.55
N THR A 208 -15.80 9.14 -6.81
CA THR A 208 -15.85 7.71 -7.13
C THR A 208 -14.73 6.93 -6.46
N LEU A 209 -13.58 7.57 -6.28
CA LEU A 209 -12.41 6.95 -5.65
C LEU A 209 -12.64 6.69 -4.16
N TRP A 210 -13.22 7.63 -3.42
CA TRP A 210 -13.56 7.44 -2.00
C TRP A 210 -14.69 6.45 -1.79
N LEU A 211 -15.71 6.47 -2.66
CA LEU A 211 -16.80 5.48 -2.66
C LEU A 211 -16.31 4.06 -2.96
N ALA A 212 -15.27 3.90 -3.79
CA ALA A 212 -14.64 2.60 -4.01
C ALA A 212 -13.76 2.18 -2.82
N THR A 213 -13.01 3.14 -2.27
CA THR A 213 -12.08 2.93 -1.16
C THR A 213 -12.78 2.45 0.12
N VAL A 214 -13.92 3.06 0.49
CA VAL A 214 -14.68 2.66 1.70
C VAL A 214 -15.24 1.24 1.63
N LYS A 215 -15.49 0.70 0.42
CA LYS A 215 -15.95 -0.69 0.25
C LYS A 215 -14.86 -1.70 0.56
N VAL A 216 -13.59 -1.30 0.44
CA VAL A 216 -12.43 -2.15 0.69
C VAL A 216 -11.90 -1.95 2.11
N ALA A 217 -11.94 -0.71 2.60
CA ALA A 217 -11.38 -0.33 3.90
C ALA A 217 -12.35 0.59 4.67
N PRO A 218 -13.46 0.05 5.21
CA PRO A 218 -14.53 0.82 5.84
C PRO A 218 -14.21 1.40 7.23
N SER A 219 -13.03 1.15 7.79
CA SER A 219 -12.61 1.55 9.14
C SER A 219 -11.51 2.62 9.11
N GLY A 220 -11.26 3.26 7.97
CA GLY A 220 -10.26 4.32 7.86
C GLY A 220 -10.84 5.72 8.14
N HIS A 221 -10.37 6.40 9.18
CA HIS A 221 -10.82 7.77 9.52
C HIS A 221 -10.62 8.77 8.37
N VAL A 222 -9.51 8.68 7.63
CA VAL A 222 -9.23 9.50 6.44
C VAL A 222 -10.29 9.30 5.36
N ILE A 223 -10.80 8.08 5.20
CA ILE A 223 -11.78 7.73 4.17
C ILE A 223 -13.11 8.41 4.50
N HIS A 224 -13.56 8.31 5.75
CA HIS A 224 -14.79 8.96 6.21
C HIS A 224 -14.69 10.49 6.18
N ASN A 225 -13.54 11.09 6.51
CA ASN A 225 -13.37 12.54 6.35
C ASN A 225 -13.52 12.99 4.89
N ASN A 226 -12.96 12.22 3.94
CA ASN A 226 -13.10 12.55 2.53
C ASN A 226 -14.50 12.27 1.96
N LEU A 227 -15.21 11.26 2.48
CA LEU A 227 -16.63 11.05 2.16
C LEU A 227 -17.49 12.20 2.72
N GLY A 228 -17.16 12.71 3.91
CA GLY A 228 -17.78 13.91 4.47
C GLY A 228 -17.66 15.10 3.51
N ASP A 229 -16.44 15.38 3.04
CA ASP A 229 -16.17 16.45 2.08
C ASP A 229 -16.97 16.26 0.79
N MET A 230 -16.97 15.05 0.24
CA MET A 230 -17.75 14.70 -0.95
C MET A 230 -19.25 15.00 -0.75
N TYR A 231 -19.85 14.53 0.34
CA TYR A 231 -21.26 14.79 0.61
C TYR A 231 -21.55 16.27 0.87
N GLY A 232 -20.62 17.00 1.50
CA GLY A 232 -20.70 18.45 1.67
C GLY A 232 -20.73 19.19 0.33
N ARG A 233 -19.83 18.83 -0.61
CA ARG A 233 -19.83 19.36 -1.99
C ARG A 233 -21.10 19.04 -2.76
N TRP A 234 -21.77 17.93 -2.43
CA TRP A 234 -23.07 17.56 -2.99
C TRP A 234 -24.26 18.13 -2.22
N GLN A 235 -24.02 19.00 -1.23
CA GLN A 235 -25.04 19.61 -0.36
C GLN A 235 -25.89 18.58 0.42
N GLN A 236 -25.37 17.37 0.62
CA GLN A 236 -25.97 16.33 1.45
C GLN A 236 -25.42 16.44 2.88
N TYR A 237 -25.72 17.55 3.55
CA TYR A 237 -25.10 17.93 4.81
C TYR A 237 -25.31 16.91 5.94
N ASP A 238 -26.46 16.24 6.01
CA ASP A 238 -26.71 15.18 7.00
C ASP A 238 -25.73 14.01 6.86
N LYS A 239 -25.47 13.59 5.61
CA LYS A 239 -24.48 12.53 5.34
C LYS A 239 -23.07 13.03 5.61
N SER A 240 -22.75 14.26 5.21
CA SER A 240 -21.47 14.89 5.51
C SER A 240 -21.15 14.85 7.01
N ILE A 241 -22.10 15.30 7.84
CA ILE A 241 -22.01 15.27 9.30
C ILE A 241 -21.81 13.84 9.82
N ALA A 242 -22.58 12.87 9.31
CA ALA A 242 -22.48 11.48 9.73
C ALA A 242 -21.10 10.86 9.42
N GLU A 243 -20.54 11.15 8.25
CA GLU A 243 -19.22 10.66 7.86
C GLU A 243 -18.11 11.31 8.69
N TYR A 244 -18.13 12.63 8.90
CA TYR A 244 -17.14 13.28 9.79
C TYR A 244 -17.22 12.76 11.22
N LYS A 245 -18.43 12.54 11.75
CA LYS A 245 -18.61 11.92 13.07
C LYS A 245 -18.04 10.51 13.10
N THR A 246 -18.24 9.71 12.05
CA THR A 246 -17.64 8.38 11.92
C THR A 246 -16.10 8.46 11.93
N ALA A 247 -15.51 9.42 11.21
CA ALA A 247 -14.07 9.65 11.22
C ALA A 247 -13.54 9.98 12.64
N ILE A 248 -14.26 10.82 13.39
CA ILE A 248 -13.91 11.18 14.78
C ILE A 248 -14.09 9.98 15.73
N VAL A 249 -15.11 9.14 15.54
CA VAL A 249 -15.28 7.91 16.33
C VAL A 249 -14.11 6.94 16.10
N ILE A 250 -13.68 6.77 14.85
CA ILE A 250 -12.55 5.91 14.51
C ILE A 250 -11.23 6.47 15.06
N GLN A 251 -11.03 7.78 14.95
CA GLN A 251 -9.81 8.47 15.40
C GLN A 251 -10.20 9.70 16.24
N PRO A 252 -10.32 9.56 17.58
CA PRO A 252 -10.86 10.60 18.47
C PRO A 252 -10.08 11.92 18.52
N ASN A 253 -8.82 11.95 18.09
CA ASN A 253 -8.01 13.15 17.99
C ASN A 253 -7.87 13.68 16.56
N TYR A 254 -8.72 13.24 15.61
CA TYR A 254 -8.60 13.63 14.21
C TYR A 254 -9.12 15.04 13.95
N ALA A 255 -8.24 16.02 14.12
CA ALA A 255 -8.60 17.43 14.13
C ALA A 255 -9.10 17.93 12.75
N ASP A 256 -8.63 17.36 11.64
CA ASP A 256 -9.12 17.71 10.30
C ASP A 256 -10.62 17.39 10.13
N ALA A 257 -11.07 16.23 10.63
CA ALA A 257 -12.49 15.88 10.60
C ALA A 257 -13.34 16.79 11.49
N MET A 258 -12.81 17.22 12.64
CA MET A 258 -13.49 18.19 13.51
C MET A 258 -13.59 19.56 12.83
N HIS A 259 -12.52 20.03 12.18
CA HIS A 259 -12.54 21.27 11.39
C HIS A 259 -13.57 21.21 10.26
N ASN A 260 -13.59 20.12 9.49
CA ASN A 260 -14.51 19.99 8.38
C ASN A 260 -15.97 19.80 8.82
N LEU A 261 -16.19 19.13 9.95
CA LEU A 261 -17.51 19.08 10.60
C LEU A 261 -17.99 20.46 11.01
N ALA A 262 -17.09 21.30 11.57
CA ALA A 262 -17.39 22.68 11.91
C ALA A 262 -17.74 23.53 10.67
N ASN A 263 -16.98 23.39 9.58
CA ASN A 263 -17.30 24.02 8.29
C ASN A 263 -18.73 23.63 7.85
N THR A 264 -19.07 22.34 7.93
CA THR A 264 -20.40 21.85 7.54
C THR A 264 -21.52 22.41 8.41
N TYR A 265 -21.32 22.50 9.73
CA TYR A 265 -22.29 23.13 10.63
C TYR A 265 -22.47 24.62 10.35
N LEU A 266 -21.39 25.32 10.00
CA LEU A 266 -21.45 26.73 9.63
C LEU A 266 -22.25 26.95 8.35
N GLU A 267 -22.03 26.12 7.32
CA GLU A 267 -22.77 26.16 6.04
C GLU A 267 -24.28 25.99 6.21
N ILE A 268 -24.73 25.18 7.17
CA ILE A 268 -26.15 25.00 7.49
C ILE A 268 -26.69 25.98 8.54
N GLY A 269 -25.89 26.99 8.92
CA GLY A 269 -26.28 28.05 9.86
C GLY A 269 -26.25 27.65 11.34
N ASN A 270 -25.75 26.47 11.69
CA ASN A 270 -25.60 26.04 13.08
C ASN A 270 -24.27 26.55 13.67
N VAL A 271 -24.25 27.85 13.99
CA VAL A 271 -23.06 28.56 14.46
C VAL A 271 -22.54 28.00 15.80
N GLU A 272 -23.43 27.60 16.71
CA GLU A 272 -23.05 27.04 18.01
C GLU A 272 -22.22 25.76 17.86
N GLN A 273 -22.68 24.83 17.02
CA GLN A 273 -21.94 23.60 16.73
C GLN A 273 -20.63 23.89 15.99
N ALA A 274 -20.63 24.84 15.05
CA ALA A 274 -19.41 25.24 14.36
C ALA A 274 -18.33 25.74 15.34
N ILE A 275 -18.68 26.63 16.27
CA ILE A 275 -17.78 27.13 17.31
C ILE A 275 -17.22 25.97 18.15
N TYR A 276 -18.09 25.07 18.61
CA TYR A 276 -17.69 23.92 19.43
C TYR A 276 -16.66 23.05 18.69
N TRP A 277 -16.95 22.67 17.44
CA TRP A 277 -16.09 21.76 16.68
C TRP A 277 -14.79 22.41 16.22
N TYR A 278 -14.77 23.71 15.88
CA TYR A 278 -13.51 24.43 15.65
C TYR A 278 -12.64 24.46 16.91
N ALA A 279 -13.23 24.68 18.09
CA ALA A 279 -12.49 24.66 19.34
C ALA A 279 -11.90 23.26 19.65
N GLN A 280 -12.63 22.19 19.35
CA GLN A 280 -12.08 20.82 19.44
C GLN A 280 -10.96 20.60 18.41
N ALA A 281 -11.13 21.03 17.16
CA ALA A 281 -10.09 20.92 16.13
C ALA A 281 -8.79 21.61 16.58
N ILE A 282 -8.89 22.82 17.15
CA ILE A 282 -7.73 23.54 17.71
C ILE A 282 -7.08 22.78 18.86
N LYS A 283 -7.88 22.20 19.76
CA LYS A 283 -7.39 21.43 20.91
C LYS A 283 -6.56 20.21 20.48
N TYR A 284 -7.00 19.49 19.46
CA TYR A 284 -6.32 18.26 19.00
C TYR A 284 -5.31 18.50 17.88
N GLY A 285 -5.43 19.60 17.14
CA GLY A 285 -4.56 20.02 16.05
C GLY A 285 -4.23 21.51 16.16
N PRO A 286 -3.37 21.92 17.11
CA PRO A 286 -3.06 23.34 17.35
C PRO A 286 -2.34 24.03 16.17
N HIS A 287 -1.92 23.27 15.16
CA HIS A 287 -1.31 23.78 13.93
C HIS A 287 -2.33 24.09 12.82
N LEU A 288 -3.61 23.71 12.99
CA LEU A 288 -4.69 23.97 12.03
C LEU A 288 -5.12 25.44 12.08
N TRP A 289 -4.32 26.32 11.47
CA TRP A 289 -4.55 27.76 11.43
C TRP A 289 -5.93 28.14 10.85
N GLN A 290 -6.47 27.33 9.93
CA GLN A 290 -7.79 27.54 9.33
C GLN A 290 -8.92 27.52 10.38
N SER A 291 -8.80 26.66 11.40
CA SER A 291 -9.79 26.61 12.50
C SER A 291 -9.77 27.89 13.33
N TYR A 292 -8.59 28.46 13.60
CA TYR A 292 -8.47 29.75 14.30
C TYR A 292 -9.07 30.88 13.45
N GLN A 293 -8.79 30.90 12.15
CA GLN A 293 -9.31 31.90 11.23
C GLN A 293 -10.84 31.88 11.18
N ASN A 294 -11.45 30.70 11.00
CA ASN A 294 -12.90 30.57 10.92
C ASN A 294 -13.59 30.92 12.24
N LEU A 295 -13.00 30.51 13.37
CA LEU A 295 -13.52 30.86 14.69
C LEU A 295 -13.43 32.38 14.94
N GLY A 296 -12.33 33.02 14.54
CA GLY A 296 -12.16 34.46 14.58
C GLY A 296 -13.18 35.21 13.71
N ALA A 297 -13.44 34.71 12.51
CA ALA A 297 -14.45 35.27 11.60
C ALA A 297 -15.86 35.19 12.21
N ILE A 298 -16.23 34.05 12.81
CA ILE A 298 -17.51 33.88 13.50
C ILE A 298 -17.64 34.88 14.65
N TYR A 299 -16.64 34.98 15.53
CA TYR A 299 -16.70 35.93 16.65
C TYR A 299 -16.71 37.39 16.22
N TYR A 300 -16.07 37.73 15.10
CA TYR A 300 -16.16 39.06 14.53
C TYR A 300 -17.58 39.37 14.04
N GLN A 301 -18.23 38.42 13.36
CA GLN A 301 -19.61 38.56 12.92
C GLN A 301 -20.61 38.61 14.08
N LEU A 302 -20.42 37.86 15.16
CA LEU A 302 -21.33 37.90 16.32
C LEU A 302 -21.25 39.19 17.15
N LYS A 303 -20.19 39.99 16.97
CA LYS A 303 -20.01 41.27 17.66
C LYS A 303 -20.64 42.46 16.93
N HIS A 304 -21.11 42.26 15.70
CA HIS A 304 -21.67 43.29 14.82
C HIS A 304 -23.04 42.85 14.31
#